data_AF-A0A7J5BXC8-F1
#
_entry.id   AF-A0A7J5BXC8-F1
#
_cell.length_a   1.000
_cell.length_b   1.000
_cell.length_c   1.000
_cell.angle_alpha   90.00
_cell.angle_beta   90.00
_cell.angle_gamma   90.00
#
_symmetry.space_group_name_H-M   'P 1'
#
loop_
_entity.id
_entity.type
_entity.pdbx_description
1 polymer ?
#
loop_
_entity_poly.entity_id
_entity_poly.type
_entity_poly.pdbx_seq_one_letter_code
_entity_poly.pdbx_strand_id
1 'polypeptide(L)' 'MAIKQAGNLVHTDLGKNVVVKEANEDRNSGILKSVSHTSLGVQVRVDNATLTVKPDTVVEFSD' A
#
# COMPACT_ATOMS: atom_id res chain seq x y z
N MET A 1 -6.68 9.68 -10.00
CA MET A 1 -6.52 9.02 -8.69
C MET A 1 -7.10 7.61 -8.80
N ALA A 2 -6.28 6.59 -8.64
CA ALA A 2 -6.71 5.19 -8.70
C ALA A 2 -6.76 4.60 -7.28
N ILE A 3 -7.67 3.67 -7.01
CA ILE A 3 -7.80 3.04 -5.68
C ILE A 3 -7.69 1.54 -5.86
N LYS A 4 -6.83 0.89 -5.06
CA LYS A 4 -6.71 -0.57 -5.01
C LYS A 4 -6.73 -1.06 -3.58
N GLN A 5 -7.07 -2.33 -3.41
CA GLN A 5 -6.82 -3.05 -2.17
C GLN A 5 -5.34 -3.45 -2.10
N ALA A 6 -4.77 -3.49 -0.90
CA ALA A 6 -3.38 -3.88 -0.67
C ALA A 6 -3.08 -5.27 -1.25
N GLY A 7 -4.03 -6.21 -1.17
CA GLY A 7 -3.93 -7.54 -1.77
C GLY A 7 -3.84 -7.57 -3.30
N ASN A 8 -4.20 -6.46 -3.96
CA ASN A 8 -4.17 -6.33 -5.43
C ASN A 8 -2.98 -5.49 -5.92
N LEU A 9 -2.09 -5.08 -5.02
CA LEU A 9 -0.85 -4.40 -5.38
C LEU A 9 0.09 -5.36 -6.10
N VAL A 10 0.59 -4.91 -7.25
CA VAL A 10 1.51 -5.68 -8.09
C VAL A 10 2.82 -4.93 -8.29
N HIS A 11 3.84 -5.60 -8.82
CA HIS A 11 5.16 -5.01 -9.04
C HIS A 11 5.14 -3.75 -9.93
N THR A 12 4.17 -3.63 -10.83
CA THR A 12 4.03 -2.45 -11.71
C THR A 12 3.48 -1.20 -10.99
N ASP A 13 3.00 -1.35 -9.75
CA ASP A 13 2.55 -0.24 -8.92
C ASP A 13 3.71 0.41 -8.13
N LEU A 14 4.89 -0.20 -8.12
CA LEU A 14 6.08 0.35 -7.46
C LEU A 14 6.54 1.65 -8.13
N GLY A 15 7.10 2.55 -7.32
CA GLY A 15 7.55 3.88 -7.75
C GLY A 15 6.42 4.92 -7.82
N LYS A 16 5.16 4.52 -7.64
CA LYS A 16 4.02 5.45 -7.58
C LYS A 16 3.85 6.03 -6.19
N ASN A 17 3.31 7.25 -6.14
CA ASN A 17 2.94 7.89 -4.89
C ASN A 17 1.61 7.31 -4.39
N VAL A 18 1.59 6.81 -3.16
CA VAL A 18 0.43 6.14 -2.57
C VAL A 18 0.12 6.67 -1.18
N VAL A 19 -1.14 6.55 -0.80
CA VAL A 19 -1.63 6.72 0.57
C VAL A 19 -2.27 5.41 1.00
N VAL A 20 -1.77 4.83 2.09
CA VAL A 20 -2.30 3.60 2.67
C VAL A 20 -3.34 3.98 3.73
N LYS A 21 -4.58 3.56 3.51
CA LYS A 21 -5.75 3.84 4.36
C LYS A 21 -6.27 2.56 4.99
N GLU A 22 -6.27 2.50 6.31
CA GLU A 22 -6.83 1.38 7.06
C GLU A 22 -7.98 1.90 7.94
N ALA A 23 -9.14 1.25 7.86
CA ALA A 23 -10.35 1.68 8.59
C ALA A 23 -10.72 3.17 8.38
N ASN A 24 -10.54 3.69 7.16
CA ASN A 24 -10.75 5.10 6.78
C ASN A 24 -9.76 6.12 7.37
N GLU A 25 -8.68 5.68 8.02
CA GLU A 25 -7.62 6.56 8.52
C GLU A 25 -6.35 6.44 7.66
N ASP A 26 -5.72 7.57 7.35
CA ASP A 26 -4.42 7.62 6.66
C ASP A 26 -3.33 7.07 7.59
N ARG A 27 -2.78 5.90 7.25
CA ARG A 27 -1.70 5.27 8.01
C ARG A 27 -0.34 5.78 7.61
N ASN A 28 -0.11 5.91 6.30
CA ASN A 28 1.15 6.39 5.76
C ASN A 28 0.98 6.83 4.30
N SER A 29 1.86 7.70 3.83
CA SER A 29 1.92 8.13 2.43
C SER A 29 3.35 8.26 1.93
N GLY A 30 3.53 8.10 0.61
CA GLY A 30 4.83 8.25 -0.06
C GLY A 30 4.98 7.34 -1.26
N ILE A 31 6.20 7.19 -1.74
CA ILE A 31 6.52 6.33 -2.89
C ILE A 31 6.52 4.87 -2.46
N LEU A 32 5.68 4.07 -3.12
CA LEU A 32 5.64 2.62 -2.93
C LEU A 32 6.96 1.99 -3.41
N LYS A 33 7.73 1.41 -2.49
CA LYS A 33 9.05 0.80 -2.77
C LYS A 33 8.99 -0.70 -2.97
N SER A 34 8.16 -1.39 -2.18
CA SER A 34 8.00 -2.84 -2.30
C SER A 34 6.65 -3.28 -1.78
N VAL A 35 6.16 -4.40 -2.33
CA VAL A 35 5.00 -5.13 -1.84
C VAL A 35 5.38 -6.60 -1.67
N SER A 36 4.99 -7.20 -0.55
CA SER A 36 5.18 -8.63 -0.30
C SER A 36 3.90 -9.24 0.28
N HIS A 37 3.47 -10.37 -0.30
CA HIS A 37 2.27 -11.07 0.12
C HIS A 37 2.69 -12.18 1.08
N THR A 38 2.23 -12.10 2.33
CA THR A 38 2.60 -13.03 3.39
C THR A 38 1.35 -13.70 3.97
N SER A 39 1.53 -14.78 4.72
CA SER A 39 0.44 -15.43 5.45
C SER A 39 -0.20 -14.54 6.53
N LEU A 40 0.49 -13.49 6.97
CA LEU A 40 0.02 -12.55 7.99
C LEU A 40 -0.67 -11.29 7.40
N GLY A 41 -0.61 -11.11 6.08
CA GLY A 41 -1.11 -9.93 5.39
C GLY A 41 -0.17 -9.44 4.30
N VAL A 42 -0.37 -8.19 3.88
CA VAL A 42 0.44 -7.55 2.84
C VAL A 42 1.44 -6.61 3.48
N GLN A 43 2.73 -6.87 3.27
CA GLN A 43 3.78 -5.93 3.61
C GLN A 43 3.91 -4.89 2.52
N VAL A 44 3.62 -3.63 2.86
CA VAL A 44 3.72 -2.47 1.99
C VAL A 44 4.83 -1.58 2.52
N ARG A 45 5.86 -1.34 1.71
CA ARG A 45 6.95 -0.41 2.04
C ARG A 45 6.77 0.89 1.28
N VAL A 46 6.69 1.99 2.02
CA VAL A 46 6.51 3.35 1.51
C VAL A 46 7.61 4.20 2.13
N ASP A 47 8.44 4.86 1.32
CA ASP A 47 9.71 5.56 1.68
C ASP A 47 10.30 5.29 3.08
N ASN A 48 9.69 5.84 4.14
CA ASN A 48 10.19 5.82 5.51
C ASN A 48 9.57 4.76 6.44
N ALA A 49 8.66 3.91 5.96
CA ALA A 49 7.99 2.91 6.78
C ALA A 49 7.67 1.62 6.01
N THR A 50 7.64 0.52 6.74
CA THR A 50 7.08 -0.75 6.28
C THR A 50 5.85 -1.03 7.13
N LEU A 51 4.70 -1.18 6.47
CA LEU A 51 3.43 -1.49 7.10
C LEU A 51 3.06 -2.93 6.76
N THR A 52 2.58 -3.69 7.75
CA THR A 52 1.86 -4.94 7.47
C THR A 52 0.39 -4.63 7.61
N VAL A 53 -0.35 -4.69 6.51
CA VAL A 53 -1.77 -4.34 6.45
C VAL A 53 -2.60 -5.53 6.00
N LYS A 54 -3.90 -5.48 6.28
CA LYS A 54 -4.82 -6.50 5.79
C LYS A 54 -4.94 -6.43 4.27
N PRO A 55 -5.25 -7.55 3.58
CA PRO A 55 -5.43 -7.54 2.13
C PRO A 55 -6.51 -6.58 1.64
N ASP A 56 -7.55 -6.34 2.44
CA ASP A 56 -8.66 -5.43 2.13
C ASP A 56 -8.35 -3.95 2.41
N THR A 57 -7.21 -3.63 3.04
CA THR A 57 -6.76 -2.26 3.28
C THR A 57 -6.69 -1.47 1.97
N VAL A 58 -7.20 -0.24 1.99
CA VAL A 58 -7.29 0.61 0.81
C VAL A 58 -5.94 1.30 0.58
N VAL A 59 -5.52 1.35 -0.68
CA VAL A 59 -4.32 2.05 -1.13
C VAL A 59 -4.74 2.97 -2.28
N GLU A 60 -4.64 4.27 -2.04
CA GLU A 60 -4.96 5.30 -3.02
C GLU A 60 -3.69 5.76 -3.72
N PHE A 61 -3.72 5.81 -5.04
CA PHE A 61 -2.64 6.27 -5.90
C PHE A 61 -2.87 7.71 -6.28
N SER A 62 -1.90 8.55 -5.93
CA SER A 62 -1.79 9.92 -6.42
C SER A 62 -0.90 9.87 -7.67
N ASP A 63 -1.49 10.20 -8.83
CA ASP A 63 -0.76 10.35 -10.10
C ASP A 63 0.16 11.56 -10.04
#